data_AF-A0A9D7VK61-F1
#
_entry.id   AF-A0A9D7VK61-F1
#
_cell.length_a   1.000
_cell.length_b   1.000
_cell.length_c   1.000
_cell.angle_alpha   90.00
_cell.angle_beta   90.00
_cell.angle_gamma   90.00
#
_symmetry.space_group_name_H-M   'P 1'
#
loop_
_entity.id
_entity.type
_entity.pdbx_description
1 polymer ?
#
loop_
_entity_poly.entity_id
_entity_poly.type
_entity_poly.pdbx_seq_one_letter_code
_entity_poly.pdbx_strand_id
1 'polypeptide(L)'
;MSPFRLISLKPLAGALAFAAVLAVLPVDGQAQDSTVQVMTDRAKVFRIDAPADTVIVGNPAIADVTMYDRQTVVVTGKLYGTTNLVILDAKGEPIIDEVITVSAPEADIVTVHRNTARTSYSCAPACEPVMRVGDTEASYELTNKQATARTQMSNRPPASRNR
;
A
#
# COMPACT_ATOMS: atom_id res chain seq x y z
N MET A 1 -68.53 37.63 -24.85
CA MET A 1 -68.51 37.96 -26.29
C MET A 1 -67.82 39.30 -26.48
N SER A 2 -66.67 39.32 -27.17
CA SER A 2 -66.05 40.46 -27.86
C SER A 2 -64.81 39.96 -28.62
N PRO A 3 -64.42 40.58 -29.75
CA PRO A 3 -63.93 39.85 -30.91
C PRO A 3 -62.41 39.86 -31.12
N PHE A 4 -62.00 38.84 -31.87
CA PHE A 4 -60.79 38.70 -32.68
C PHE A 4 -60.12 40.02 -33.11
N ARG A 5 -58.79 40.09 -32.90
CA ARG A 5 -57.90 40.87 -33.76
C ARG A 5 -56.80 39.96 -34.31
N LEU A 6 -56.94 39.69 -35.61
CA LEU A 6 -55.92 39.12 -36.49
C LEU A 6 -54.84 40.17 -36.74
N ILE A 7 -53.59 39.82 -36.48
CA ILE A 7 -52.44 40.46 -37.12
C ILE A 7 -51.62 39.35 -37.75
N SER A 8 -51.58 39.37 -39.08
CA SER A 8 -50.79 38.51 -39.96
C SER A 8 -49.37 39.08 -40.07
N LEU A 9 -48.35 38.25 -39.82
CA LEU A 9 -47.01 38.46 -40.37
C LEU A 9 -46.41 37.12 -40.84
N LYS A 10 -45.75 37.22 -41.99
CA LYS A 10 -45.41 36.20 -42.99
C LYS A 10 -44.44 35.11 -42.51
N PRO A 11 -44.42 33.93 -43.16
CA PRO A 11 -43.46 32.88 -42.90
C PRO A 11 -42.12 33.25 -43.53
N LEU A 12 -41.07 33.40 -42.72
CA LEU A 12 -39.70 33.30 -43.22
C LEU A 12 -39.25 31.85 -43.07
N ALA A 13 -39.15 31.16 -44.20
CA ALA A 13 -38.47 29.89 -44.30
C ALA A 13 -37.03 30.04 -43.82
N GLY A 14 -36.65 29.28 -42.80
CA GLY A 14 -35.29 29.20 -42.27
C GLY A 14 -35.11 27.82 -41.67
N ALA A 15 -34.53 26.91 -42.46
CA ALA A 15 -34.15 25.58 -42.05
C ALA A 15 -33.27 25.62 -40.79
N LEU A 16 -33.56 24.80 -39.79
CA LEU A 16 -32.59 24.35 -38.79
C LEU A 16 -33.08 23.02 -38.22
N ALA A 17 -32.37 21.96 -38.61
CA ALA A 17 -32.52 20.60 -38.14
C ALA A 17 -32.42 20.54 -36.60
N PHE A 18 -33.41 19.93 -35.96
CA PHE A 18 -33.39 19.68 -34.53
C PHE A 18 -32.50 18.46 -34.25
N ALA A 19 -31.26 18.72 -33.81
CA ALA A 19 -30.27 17.72 -33.47
C ALA A 19 -30.71 16.88 -32.26
N ALA A 20 -30.65 15.55 -32.41
CA ALA A 20 -30.80 14.61 -31.31
C ALA A 20 -29.59 14.72 -30.37
N VAL A 21 -29.83 15.21 -29.15
CA VAL A 21 -28.81 15.25 -28.09
C VAL A 21 -28.69 13.86 -27.48
N LEU A 22 -27.67 13.11 -27.92
CA LEU A 22 -27.22 11.88 -27.28
C LEU A 22 -26.54 12.24 -25.95
N ALA A 23 -27.16 11.88 -24.83
CA ALA A 23 -26.56 11.98 -23.51
C ALA A 23 -25.44 10.94 -23.39
N VAL A 24 -24.19 11.37 -23.51
CA VAL A 24 -23.01 10.57 -23.19
C VAL A 24 -22.81 10.61 -21.68
N LEU A 25 -23.11 9.51 -21.00
CA LEU A 25 -22.72 9.33 -19.60
C LEU A 25 -21.21 9.04 -19.57
N PRO A 26 -20.41 9.71 -18.72
CA PRO A 26 -19.03 9.32 -18.51
C PRO A 26 -19.01 7.97 -17.79
N VAL A 27 -18.45 6.96 -18.44
CA VAL A 27 -18.00 5.73 -17.78
C VAL A 27 -16.67 6.07 -17.11
N ASP A 28 -16.67 6.18 -15.79
CA ASP A 28 -15.44 6.19 -15.00
C ASP A 28 -14.80 4.81 -15.08
N GLY A 29 -13.93 4.63 -16.08
CA GLY A 29 -13.04 3.48 -16.14
C GLY A 29 -11.95 3.63 -15.09
N GLN A 30 -12.14 3.04 -13.90
CA GLN A 30 -11.05 2.86 -12.95
C GLN A 30 -10.09 1.81 -13.51
N ALA A 31 -9.06 2.26 -14.23
CA ALA A 31 -7.89 1.44 -14.51
C ALA A 31 -7.23 1.11 -13.17
N GLN A 32 -7.43 -0.12 -12.71
CA GLN A 32 -6.85 -0.62 -11.49
C GLN A 32 -5.41 -1.02 -11.80
N ASP A 33 -4.50 -0.04 -11.77
CA ASP A 33 -3.06 -0.27 -11.80
C ASP A 33 -2.72 -1.22 -10.64
N SER A 34 -2.26 -2.43 -10.95
CA SER A 34 -2.13 -3.57 -10.03
C SER A 34 -0.93 -3.44 -9.09
N THR A 35 -0.70 -2.24 -8.54
CA THR A 35 0.36 -2.02 -7.55
C THR A 35 0.08 -2.79 -6.27
N VAL A 36 1.02 -3.67 -5.89
CA VAL A 36 0.96 -4.42 -4.64
C VAL A 36 1.37 -3.50 -3.48
N GLN A 37 0.38 -2.96 -2.78
CA GLN A 37 0.60 -2.17 -1.57
C GLN A 37 0.85 -3.08 -0.36
N VAL A 38 2.00 -2.88 0.29
CA VAL A 38 2.43 -3.57 1.52
C VAL A 38 2.86 -2.53 2.54
N MET A 39 2.58 -2.77 3.82
CA MET A 39 3.03 -1.89 4.90
C MET A 39 4.33 -2.42 5.52
N THR A 40 5.19 -1.53 5.98
CA THR A 40 6.36 -1.91 6.79
C THR A 40 5.93 -2.71 8.02
N ASP A 41 6.76 -3.68 8.43
CA ASP A 41 6.53 -4.56 9.58
C ASP A 41 5.25 -5.41 9.47
N ARG A 42 4.67 -5.52 8.28
CA ARG A 42 3.50 -6.34 8.00
C ARG A 42 3.74 -7.27 6.82
N ALA A 43 3.18 -8.47 6.95
CA ALA A 43 3.09 -9.44 5.89
C ALA A 43 1.72 -9.37 5.23
N LYS A 44 1.69 -9.52 3.90
CA LYS A 44 0.49 -9.69 3.11
C LYS A 44 0.59 -11.02 2.37
N VAL A 45 -0.51 -11.76 2.35
CA VAL A 45 -0.60 -13.08 1.72
C VAL A 45 -1.38 -12.95 0.43
N PHE A 46 -0.86 -13.55 -0.64
CA PHE A 46 -1.46 -13.56 -1.96
C PHE A 46 -1.52 -14.98 -2.46
N ARG A 47 -2.56 -15.27 -3.24
CA ARG A 47 -2.67 -16.50 -4.00
C ARG A 47 -2.36 -16.20 -5.45
N ILE A 48 -1.65 -17.10 -6.10
CA ILE A 48 -1.29 -17.01 -7.51
C ILE A 48 -2.04 -18.10 -8.30
N ASP A 49 -2.37 -17.79 -9.55
CA ASP A 49 -3.27 -18.61 -10.36
C ASP A 49 -2.60 -19.86 -10.96
N ALA A 50 -1.27 -19.92 -10.91
CA ALA A 50 -0.45 -21.02 -11.41
C ALA A 50 0.67 -21.37 -10.40
N PRO A 51 1.17 -22.62 -10.41
CA PRO A 51 2.25 -23.03 -9.51
C PRO A 51 3.57 -22.31 -9.86
N ALA A 52 4.12 -21.59 -8.89
CA ALA A 52 5.43 -20.97 -8.98
C ALA A 52 6.56 -22.01 -9.00
N ASP A 53 7.61 -21.66 -9.75
CA ASP A 53 8.88 -22.38 -9.76
C ASP A 53 10.03 -21.48 -9.30
N THR A 54 10.06 -20.23 -9.79
CA THR A 54 11.10 -19.24 -9.46
C THR A 54 10.48 -17.95 -8.94
N VAL A 55 11.09 -17.36 -7.90
CA VAL A 55 10.68 -16.07 -7.31
C VAL A 55 11.87 -15.12 -7.31
N ILE A 56 11.66 -13.92 -7.83
CA ILE A 56 12.68 -12.88 -7.95
C ILE A 56 12.13 -11.60 -7.34
N VAL A 57 12.91 -11.00 -6.45
CA VAL A 57 12.60 -9.71 -5.82
C VAL A 57 13.69 -8.73 -6.23
N GLY A 58 13.30 -7.57 -6.75
CA GLY A 58 14.26 -6.56 -7.20
C GLY A 58 15.19 -6.09 -6.06
N ASN A 59 14.62 -5.71 -4.92
CA ASN A 59 15.36 -5.28 -3.74
C ASN A 59 14.83 -5.94 -2.45
N PRO A 60 15.52 -6.97 -1.92
CA PRO A 60 15.10 -7.69 -0.70
C PRO A 60 15.21 -6.86 0.58
N ALA A 61 15.86 -5.68 0.54
CA ALA A 61 15.86 -4.75 1.66
C ALA A 61 14.54 -3.98 1.79
N ILE A 62 13.81 -3.77 0.68
CA ILE A 62 12.50 -3.08 0.67
C ILE A 62 11.39 -4.04 1.03
N ALA A 63 11.31 -5.18 0.35
CA ALA A 63 10.31 -6.20 0.59
C ALA A 63 10.95 -7.58 0.52
N ASP A 64 10.45 -8.52 1.31
CA ASP A 64 10.89 -9.91 1.31
C ASP A 64 9.74 -10.82 0.94
N VAL A 65 10.05 -11.91 0.24
CA VAL A 65 9.04 -12.81 -0.31
C VAL A 65 9.37 -14.24 0.07
N THR A 66 8.39 -14.91 0.65
CA THR A 66 8.51 -16.32 1.04
C THR A 66 7.35 -17.10 0.45
N MET A 67 7.66 -18.23 -0.18
CA MET A 67 6.64 -19.18 -0.65
C MET A 67 6.23 -20.07 0.52
N TYR A 68 4.93 -20.09 0.83
CA TYR A 68 4.39 -21.06 1.79
C TYR A 68 4.15 -22.43 1.11
N ASP A 69 3.58 -22.38 -0.08
CA ASP A 69 3.43 -23.51 -1.00
C ASP A 69 3.63 -23.01 -2.45
N ARG A 70 3.37 -23.83 -3.47
CA ARG A 70 3.56 -23.42 -4.88
C ARG A 70 2.58 -22.35 -5.36
N GLN A 71 1.52 -22.03 -4.62
CA GLN A 71 0.48 -21.08 -5.03
C GLN A 71 0.20 -19.97 -3.99
N THR A 72 0.88 -20.01 -2.85
CA THR A 72 0.70 -19.07 -1.74
C THR A 72 2.00 -18.33 -1.48
N VAL A 73 1.97 -17.03 -1.74
CA VAL A 73 3.10 -16.11 -1.60
C VAL A 73 2.86 -15.22 -0.38
N VAL A 74 3.87 -15.06 0.47
CA VAL A 74 3.86 -14.12 1.58
C VAL A 74 4.88 -13.02 1.28
N VAL A 75 4.42 -11.77 1.13
CA VAL A 75 5.30 -10.60 0.97
C VAL A 75 5.32 -9.82 2.28
N THR A 76 6.51 -9.52 2.78
CA THR A 76 6.73 -8.75 4.02
C THR A 76 7.41 -7.44 3.69
N GLY A 77 6.80 -6.32 4.08
CA GLY A 77 7.42 -5.00 3.94
C GLY A 77 8.50 -4.78 4.99
N LYS A 78 9.73 -4.47 4.56
CA LYS A 78 10.89 -4.23 5.44
C LYS A 78 11.28 -2.76 5.51
N LEU A 79 11.47 -2.11 4.36
CA LEU A 79 11.84 -0.69 4.28
C LEU A 79 10.90 0.04 3.34
N TYR A 80 10.74 1.34 3.55
CA TYR A 80 9.97 2.18 2.64
C TYR A 80 10.63 2.23 1.26
N GLY A 81 9.79 2.24 0.23
CA GLY A 81 10.25 2.40 -1.15
C GLY A 81 9.40 1.60 -2.12
N THR A 82 9.87 1.54 -3.36
CA THR A 82 9.26 0.75 -4.42
C THR A 82 10.25 -0.30 -4.91
N THR A 83 9.75 -1.51 -5.14
CA THR A 83 10.51 -2.59 -5.75
C THR A 83 9.57 -3.40 -6.64
N ASN A 84 10.04 -4.48 -7.24
CA ASN A 84 9.23 -5.34 -8.09
C ASN A 84 9.34 -6.80 -7.63
N LEU A 85 8.28 -7.55 -7.91
CA LEU A 85 8.20 -8.99 -7.69
C LEU A 85 7.89 -9.67 -9.01
N VAL A 86 8.77 -10.60 -9.38
CA VAL A 86 8.59 -11.44 -10.56
C VAL A 86 8.50 -12.89 -10.09
N ILE A 87 7.43 -13.58 -10.47
CA ILE A 87 7.22 -15.00 -10.20
C ILE A 87 7.07 -15.72 -11.53
N LEU A 88 7.87 -16.75 -11.75
CA LEU A 88 7.88 -17.53 -12.98
C LEU A 88 7.35 -18.94 -12.75
N ASP A 89 6.72 -19.51 -13.77
CA ASP A 89 6.35 -20.91 -13.82
C ASP A 89 7.54 -21.82 -14.21
N ALA A 90 7.29 -23.14 -14.30
CA ALA A 90 8.31 -24.12 -14.66
C ALA A 90 8.84 -24.00 -16.10
N LYS A 91 8.18 -23.23 -16.97
CA LYS A 91 8.61 -22.95 -18.34
C LYS A 91 9.39 -21.62 -18.44
N GLY A 92 9.48 -20.87 -17.33
CA GLY A 92 10.07 -19.54 -17.29
C GLY A 92 9.12 -18.43 -17.75
N GLU A 93 7.82 -18.70 -17.88
CA GLU A 93 6.81 -17.69 -18.22
C GLU A 93 6.41 -16.93 -16.94
N PRO A 94 6.26 -15.59 -16.99
CA PRO A 94 5.88 -14.80 -15.83
C PRO A 94 4.42 -15.05 -15.44
N ILE A 95 4.21 -15.52 -14.21
CA ILE A 95 2.91 -15.59 -13.54
C ILE A 95 2.56 -14.24 -12.94
N ILE A 96 3.55 -13.57 -12.33
CA ILE A 96 3.45 -12.22 -11.77
C ILE A 96 4.66 -11.42 -12.22
N ASP A 97 4.42 -10.17 -12.62
CA ASP A 97 5.42 -9.13 -12.78
C ASP A 97 4.79 -7.81 -12.32
N GLU A 98 4.95 -7.49 -11.04
CA GLU A 98 4.23 -6.38 -10.41
C GLU A 98 5.14 -5.50 -9.56
N VAL A 99 4.77 -4.22 -9.45
CA VAL A 99 5.44 -3.26 -8.58
C VAL A 99 4.91 -3.41 -7.15
N ILE A 100 5.82 -3.61 -6.20
CA ILE A 100 5.54 -3.54 -4.77
C ILE A 100 5.87 -2.14 -4.27
N THR A 101 4.89 -1.50 -3.65
CA THR A 101 5.10 -0.25 -2.91
C THR A 101 4.99 -0.54 -1.41
N VAL A 102 6.04 -0.19 -0.67
CA VAL A 102 6.11 -0.34 0.78
C VAL A 102 5.96 1.02 1.45
N SER A 103 4.88 1.16 2.23
CA SER A 103 4.51 2.39 2.92
C SER A 103 4.44 2.21 4.44
N ALA A 104 4.27 3.32 5.16
CA ALA A 104 4.04 3.27 6.60
C ALA A 104 2.72 2.55 6.93
N PRO A 105 2.66 1.80 8.04
CA PRO A 105 1.38 1.40 8.62
C PRO A 105 0.58 2.66 8.95
N GLU A 106 -0.66 2.71 8.49
CA GLU A 106 -1.57 3.83 8.73
C GLU A 106 -2.25 3.75 10.11
N ALA A 107 -2.39 2.54 10.65
CA ALA A 107 -3.06 2.30 11.93
C ALA A 107 -2.11 2.49 13.12
N ASP A 108 -2.59 3.22 14.13
CA ASP A 108 -2.03 3.32 15.48
C ASP A 108 -0.58 3.79 15.56
N ILE A 109 -0.07 4.50 14.55
CA ILE A 109 1.27 5.10 14.57
C ILE A 109 1.15 6.62 14.50
N VAL A 110 1.83 7.29 15.43
CA VAL A 110 2.00 8.75 15.43
C VAL A 110 3.48 9.07 15.26
N THR A 111 3.79 9.90 14.28
CA THR A 111 5.14 10.45 14.09
C THR A 111 5.16 11.90 14.52
N VAL A 112 6.08 12.24 15.43
CA VAL A 112 6.29 13.60 15.92
C VAL A 112 7.55 14.18 15.29
N HIS A 113 7.43 15.35 14.65
CA HIS A 113 8.54 16.10 14.08
C HIS A 113 8.82 17.35 14.92
N ARG A 114 10.05 17.49 15.43
CA ARG A 114 10.56 18.67 16.13
C ARG A 114 11.83 19.15 15.44
N ASN A 115 11.72 20.19 14.63
CA ASN A 115 12.78 20.60 13.70
C ASN A 115 13.17 19.44 12.77
N THR A 116 14.44 19.04 12.71
CA THR A 116 14.91 17.86 11.97
C THR A 116 14.72 16.54 12.73
N ALA A 117 14.26 16.59 13.99
CA ALA A 117 14.10 15.40 14.80
C ALA A 117 12.75 14.72 14.56
N ARG A 118 12.78 13.48 14.07
CA ARG A 118 11.63 12.59 13.92
C ARG A 118 11.62 11.52 15.01
N THR A 119 10.47 11.30 15.65
CA THR A 119 10.27 10.22 16.62
C THR A 119 8.91 9.58 16.41
N SER A 120 8.86 8.26 16.43
CA SER A 120 7.63 7.50 16.19
C SER A 120 7.10 6.83 17.46
N TYR A 121 5.77 6.74 17.56
CA TYR A 121 5.03 6.14 18.66
C TYR A 121 3.94 5.21 18.13
N SER A 122 3.65 4.13 18.86
CA SER A 122 2.44 3.34 18.66
C SER A 122 1.41 3.70 19.73
N CYS A 123 0.21 4.12 19.31
CA CYS A 123 -0.81 4.70 20.18
C CYS A 123 -2.10 3.88 20.15
N ALA A 124 -2.37 3.12 21.22
CA ALA A 124 -3.65 2.43 21.41
C ALA A 124 -3.84 1.95 22.88
N PRO A 125 -4.53 2.67 23.78
CA PRO A 125 -4.93 4.09 23.76
C PRO A 125 -3.85 5.05 24.30
N ALA A 126 -2.80 4.52 24.95
CA ALA A 126 -1.61 5.26 25.33
C ALA A 126 -0.53 5.13 24.26
N CYS A 127 0.37 6.11 24.17
CA CYS A 127 1.44 6.14 23.17
C CYS A 127 2.75 5.61 23.75
N GLU A 128 3.25 4.53 23.18
CA GLU A 128 4.54 3.92 23.53
C GLU A 128 5.58 4.17 22.42
N PRO A 129 6.84 4.47 22.76
CA PRO A 129 7.88 4.71 21.76
C PRO A 129 8.18 3.44 20.95
N VAL A 130 8.38 3.59 19.65
CA VAL A 130 8.75 2.49 18.76
C VAL A 130 10.04 2.79 18.01
N MET A 131 10.79 1.75 17.67
CA MET A 131 11.92 1.88 16.74
C MET A 131 11.39 1.89 15.32
N ARG A 132 11.60 2.98 14.58
CA ARG A 132 11.28 3.04 13.16
C ARG A 132 12.43 3.58 12.34
N VAL A 133 12.59 3.02 11.15
CA VAL A 133 13.57 3.51 10.19
C VAL A 133 13.23 4.95 9.79
N GLY A 134 14.25 5.81 9.84
CA GLY A 134 14.14 7.24 9.60
C GLY A 134 13.78 8.10 10.82
N ASP A 135 13.62 7.53 12.02
CA ASP A 135 13.63 8.30 13.26
C ASP A 135 15.05 8.81 13.57
N THR A 136 15.18 9.79 14.48
CA THR A 136 16.51 10.28 14.87
C THR A 136 17.38 9.20 15.50
N GLU A 137 18.68 9.32 15.30
CA GLU A 137 19.68 8.46 15.94
C GLU A 137 19.47 8.38 17.46
N ALA A 138 19.24 9.51 18.13
CA ALA A 138 19.02 9.56 19.57
C ALA A 138 17.82 8.72 20.04
N SER A 139 16.66 8.83 19.37
CA SER A 139 15.47 8.04 19.71
C SER A 139 15.61 6.56 19.34
N TYR A 140 16.27 6.27 18.21
CA TYR A 140 16.51 4.92 17.73
C TYR A 140 17.45 4.15 18.68
N GLU A 141 18.60 4.75 19.01
CA GLU A 141 19.61 4.17 19.92
C GLU A 141 19.07 3.90 21.32
N LEU A 142 18.30 4.84 21.88
CA LEU A 142 17.72 4.67 23.22
C LEU A 142 16.78 3.45 23.25
N THR A 143 15.86 3.38 22.29
CA THR A 143 14.87 2.31 22.22
C THR A 143 15.53 0.96 21.92
N ASN A 144 16.56 0.94 21.05
CA ASN A 144 17.33 -0.27 20.75
C ASN A 144 18.10 -0.81 21.97
N LYS A 145 18.73 0.08 22.74
CA LYS A 145 19.43 -0.29 23.98
C LYS A 145 18.46 -0.89 25.00
N GLN A 146 17.30 -0.27 25.19
CA GLN A 146 16.27 -0.77 26.10
C GLN A 146 15.73 -2.14 25.64
N ALA A 147 15.42 -2.29 24.35
CA ALA A 147 14.95 -3.56 23.78
C ALA A 147 15.99 -4.68 23.93
N THR A 148 17.24 -4.41 23.56
CA THR A 148 18.34 -5.36 23.63
C THR A 148 18.64 -5.78 25.07
N ALA A 149 18.68 -4.82 26.01
CA ALA A 149 18.88 -5.11 27.42
C ALA A 149 17.79 -6.03 27.98
N ARG A 150 16.51 -5.81 27.60
CA ARG A 150 15.40 -6.69 28.00
C ARG A 150 15.54 -8.10 27.43
N THR A 151 15.88 -8.23 26.16
CA THR A 151 16.08 -9.54 25.52
C THR A 151 17.24 -10.30 26.16
N GLN A 152 18.34 -9.63 26.50
CA GLN A 152 19.47 -10.24 27.21
C GLN A 152 19.10 -10.73 28.62
N MET A 153 18.28 -9.97 29.34
CA MET A 153 17.76 -10.41 30.65
C MET A 153 16.85 -11.64 30.51
N SER A 154 16.02 -11.69 29.46
CA SER A 154 15.14 -12.83 29.18
C SER A 154 15.90 -14.10 28.80
N ASN A 155 17.01 -13.97 28.06
CA ASN A 155 17.79 -15.09 27.54
C ASN A 155 18.88 -15.57 28.51
N ARG A 156 18.96 -15.02 29.74
CA ARG A 156 19.94 -15.47 30.73
C ARG A 156 19.53 -16.85 31.25
N PRO A 157 20.31 -17.92 30.98
CA PRO A 157 20.00 -19.25 31.50
C PRO A 157 20.01 -19.22 33.03
N PRO A 158 19.14 -20.01 33.71
CA PRO A 158 19.14 -20.08 35.16
C PRO A 158 20.54 -20.50 35.63
N ALA A 159 21.09 -19.77 36.59
CA ALA A 159 22.38 -20.09 37.16
C ALA A 159 22.33 -21.53 37.66
N SER A 160 23.14 -22.42 37.06
CA SER A 160 23.25 -23.80 37.51
C SER A 160 23.71 -23.75 38.96
N ARG A 161 22.80 -24.06 39.90
CA ARG A 161 23.20 -24.37 41.27
C ARG A 161 24.04 -25.63 41.18
N ASN A 162 25.36 -25.48 41.19
CA ASN A 162 26.26 -26.58 41.45
C ASN A 162 25.83 -27.19 42.78
N ARG A 163 25.33 -28.43 42.71
CA ARG A 163 25.08 -29.30 43.84
C ARG A 163 26.32 -30.15 44.05
#